data_AF-A0A2K6QFG6-F1
#
_entry.id   AF-A0A2K6QFG6-F1
#
_cell.length_a   1.000
_cell.length_b   1.000
_cell.length_c   1.000
_cell.angle_alpha   90.00
_cell.angle_beta   90.00
_cell.angle_gamma   90.00
#
_symmetry.space_group_name_H-M   'P 1'
#
loop_
_entity.id
_entity.type
_entity.pdbx_description
1 polymer ?
#
loop_
_entity_poly.entity_id
_entity_poly.type
_entity_poly.pdbx_seq_one_letter_code
_entity_poly.pdbx_strand_id
1 'polypeptide(L)'
;RTSAAMSKPHREAGTAFIQTQQLHHMCCLGIHTPPITKLKEMIKSGMKVACLNFSHGTREYHVETIKNVHTATEIFASDPILYRPVALALDTKGPEIRTGLIKGSSTAEVGLKMGATLRIMLDNAYMKKCDENILWLDYKNICKVTEVDDGLISLQVKQKGADFLVTEVENGGSLGSKKGVNLPGVAVDLPAVSEKDIQDPKFGVEQDVDMVFASFIRKASDVHEVREALGEKGKNIKIISKIENHSEASDGIMVALKVFLAQKMMIGWCSRAGKSVINSDVANAADCIMLSGETAKGDYLEAGRKQHLIALEAEAAIYHFDPTKATTVGANETSFKCCSGAIIILTKSGRSAHQVARYHPRAPIIAVTQNPQTAGQAHLYRGIFPVLCQDPVQEARAEDVDLWVNLAMNVGKAGGFFKKGDVDVAIALIGWRPGSGFTNTMRVVPVW
;
A
#
# COMPACT_ATOMS: atom_id res chain seq x y z
N ARG A 1 -25.59 18.14 -36.11
CA ARG A 1 -24.98 16.79 -36.16
C ARG A 1 -24.67 16.26 -34.74
N THR A 2 -25.49 16.58 -33.74
CA THR A 2 -25.21 16.35 -32.30
C THR A 2 -26.14 15.33 -31.65
N SER A 3 -26.99 14.62 -32.40
CA SER A 3 -27.90 13.60 -31.84
C SER A 3 -27.54 12.15 -32.15
N ALA A 4 -26.51 11.88 -32.96
CA ALA A 4 -26.20 10.53 -33.43
C ALA A 4 -25.29 9.71 -32.48
N ALA A 5 -24.60 10.36 -31.53
CA ALA A 5 -23.64 9.68 -30.64
C ALA A 5 -24.27 8.97 -29.43
N MET A 6 -25.57 9.14 -29.17
CA MET A 6 -26.24 8.65 -27.95
C MET A 6 -26.98 7.31 -28.08
N SER A 7 -26.81 6.54 -29.16
CA SER A 7 -27.70 5.40 -29.46
C SER A 7 -27.07 4.02 -29.65
N LYS A 8 -25.80 3.79 -29.26
CA LYS A 8 -25.24 2.43 -29.36
C LYS A 8 -25.55 1.56 -28.14
N PRO A 9 -26.12 0.35 -28.32
CA PRO A 9 -26.50 -0.54 -27.23
C PRO A 9 -25.27 -1.13 -26.51
N HIS A 10 -25.38 -1.30 -25.19
CA HIS A 10 -24.35 -1.78 -24.25
C HIS A 10 -23.65 -3.12 -24.60
N ARG A 11 -24.07 -3.85 -25.63
CA ARG A 11 -23.54 -5.20 -25.97
C ARG A 11 -22.39 -5.20 -26.98
N GLU A 12 -22.16 -4.13 -27.73
CA GLU A 12 -21.05 -4.07 -28.72
C GLU A 12 -19.78 -3.38 -28.22
N ALA A 13 -19.78 -2.85 -26.98
CA ALA A 13 -18.58 -2.31 -26.32
C ALA A 13 -17.66 -3.43 -25.77
N GLY A 14 -17.61 -4.57 -26.44
CA GLY A 14 -16.79 -5.71 -26.08
C GLY A 14 -15.32 -5.43 -26.36
N THR A 15 -14.47 -5.73 -25.38
CA THR A 15 -13.02 -6.00 -25.51
C THR A 15 -12.03 -4.85 -25.82
N ALA A 16 -12.45 -3.59 -25.96
CA ALA A 16 -11.51 -2.49 -26.28
C ALA A 16 -11.12 -1.53 -25.12
N PHE A 17 -11.61 -1.72 -23.89
CA PHE A 17 -11.89 -0.54 -23.04
C PHE A 17 -11.01 -0.25 -21.81
N ILE A 18 -9.99 -1.04 -21.46
CA ILE A 18 -9.12 -0.68 -20.32
C ILE A 18 -7.65 -1.02 -20.66
N GLN A 19 -6.91 -0.06 -21.20
CA GLN A 19 -5.43 -0.13 -21.26
C GLN A 19 -4.76 0.36 -19.97
N THR A 20 -5.54 0.95 -19.05
CA THR A 20 -5.02 1.62 -17.86
C THR A 20 -5.33 0.84 -16.60
N GLN A 21 -4.28 0.40 -15.91
CA GLN A 21 -4.41 -0.28 -14.62
C GLN A 21 -4.80 0.71 -13.52
N GLN A 22 -5.97 0.50 -12.93
CA GLN A 22 -6.50 1.32 -11.84
C GLN A 22 -6.05 0.84 -10.46
N LEU A 23 -5.81 -0.46 -10.29
CA LEU A 23 -5.37 -1.04 -9.04
C LEU A 23 -3.87 -0.79 -8.86
N HIS A 24 -3.46 -0.52 -7.62
CA HIS A 24 -2.12 -0.04 -7.35
C HIS A 24 -1.22 -1.11 -6.73
N HIS A 25 0.04 -1.14 -7.16
CA HIS A 25 1.02 -2.10 -6.69
C HIS A 25 1.92 -1.50 -5.62
N MET A 26 1.97 -2.21 -4.50
CA MET A 26 2.89 -1.96 -3.40
C MET A 26 3.92 -3.08 -3.34
N CYS A 27 5.17 -2.70 -3.17
CA CYS A 27 6.28 -3.62 -3.26
C CYS A 27 7.14 -3.50 -2.01
N CYS A 28 7.18 -4.57 -1.20
CA CYS A 28 8.09 -4.64 -0.07
C CYS A 28 9.52 -4.77 -0.58
N LEU A 29 10.39 -3.86 -0.12
CA LEU A 29 11.82 -3.92 -0.36
C LEU A 29 12.47 -4.84 0.66
N GLY A 30 13.47 -5.59 0.20
CA GLY A 30 13.98 -6.78 0.89
C GLY A 30 14.92 -6.54 2.06
N ILE A 31 15.77 -7.53 2.34
CA ILE A 31 16.84 -7.45 3.36
C ILE A 31 18.10 -6.77 2.78
N HIS A 32 18.19 -6.71 1.45
CA HIS A 32 19.26 -6.03 0.73
C HIS A 32 18.69 -4.85 -0.05
N THR A 33 19.42 -3.74 -0.03
CA THR A 33 19.03 -2.51 -0.72
C THR A 33 19.06 -2.81 -2.22
N PRO A 34 17.93 -2.73 -2.93
CA PRO A 34 17.95 -2.98 -4.36
C PRO A 34 18.81 -1.91 -5.05
N PRO A 35 19.64 -2.29 -6.04
CA PRO A 35 20.38 -1.29 -6.81
C PRO A 35 19.41 -0.40 -7.59
N ILE A 36 19.81 0.84 -7.86
CA ILE A 36 19.00 1.85 -8.57
C ILE A 36 18.50 1.33 -9.92
N THR A 37 19.32 0.53 -10.63
CA THR A 37 18.94 -0.09 -11.90
C THR A 37 17.73 -1.02 -11.77
N LYS A 38 17.67 -1.81 -10.69
CA LYS A 38 16.52 -2.70 -10.43
C LYS A 38 15.29 -1.88 -10.05
N LEU A 39 15.43 -0.87 -9.19
CA LEU A 39 14.33 0.03 -8.82
C LEU A 39 13.73 0.74 -10.04
N LYS A 40 14.57 1.19 -10.98
CA LYS A 40 14.13 1.79 -12.25
C LYS A 40 13.21 0.85 -13.03
N GLU A 41 13.60 -0.43 -13.15
CA GLU A 41 12.78 -1.44 -13.83
C GLU A 41 11.52 -1.80 -13.04
N MET A 42 11.56 -1.75 -11.70
CA MET A 42 10.38 -1.91 -10.85
C MET A 42 9.34 -0.81 -11.10
N ILE A 43 9.77 0.45 -11.16
CA ILE A 43 8.91 1.62 -11.45
C ILE A 43 8.29 1.52 -12.84
N LYS A 44 9.09 1.18 -13.87
CA LYS A 44 8.59 0.95 -15.23
C LYS A 44 7.54 -0.16 -15.28
N SER A 45 7.77 -1.22 -14.53
CA SER A 45 6.87 -2.38 -14.43
C SER A 45 5.63 -2.12 -13.55
N GLY A 46 5.50 -0.93 -12.96
CA GLY A 46 4.29 -0.49 -12.27
C GLY A 46 4.36 -0.39 -10.75
N MET A 47 5.55 -0.42 -10.13
CA MET A 47 5.70 -0.11 -8.70
C MET A 47 5.23 1.33 -8.43
N LYS A 48 4.25 1.49 -7.52
CA LYS A 48 3.69 2.79 -7.13
C LYS A 48 4.02 3.17 -5.68
N VAL A 49 4.23 2.17 -4.82
CA VAL A 49 4.63 2.35 -3.42
C VAL A 49 5.78 1.41 -3.09
N ALA A 50 6.87 1.96 -2.55
CA ALA A 50 7.97 1.21 -1.97
C ALA A 50 7.73 1.05 -0.45
N CYS A 51 7.51 -0.19 -0.02
CA CYS A 51 7.27 -0.53 1.37
C CYS A 51 8.58 -0.97 2.06
N LEU A 52 8.94 -0.30 3.15
CA LEU A 52 10.13 -0.54 3.95
C LEU A 52 9.73 -1.31 5.20
N ASN A 53 10.14 -2.57 5.30
CA ASN A 53 9.77 -3.44 6.41
C ASN A 53 10.73 -3.30 7.60
N PHE A 54 10.30 -2.67 8.69
CA PHE A 54 11.11 -2.40 9.88
C PHE A 54 11.20 -3.57 10.87
N SER A 55 10.53 -4.70 10.60
CA SER A 55 10.87 -5.98 11.27
C SER A 55 12.28 -6.45 10.88
N HIS A 56 12.84 -5.93 9.78
CA HIS A 56 14.18 -6.20 9.30
C HIS A 56 14.95 -4.90 8.99
N GLY A 57 16.25 -5.03 8.70
CA GLY A 57 17.13 -3.88 8.42
C GLY A 57 17.52 -3.06 9.66
N THR A 58 18.54 -2.22 9.50
CA THR A 58 18.89 -1.14 10.44
C THR A 58 18.38 0.20 9.90
N ARG A 59 18.50 1.27 10.68
CA ARG A 59 18.11 2.61 10.19
C ARG A 59 18.96 3.05 9.01
N GLU A 60 20.26 2.80 9.07
CA GLU A 60 21.23 3.15 8.01
C GLU A 60 20.87 2.44 6.70
N TYR A 61 20.50 1.17 6.79
CA TYR A 61 19.99 0.38 5.67
C TYR A 61 18.75 1.01 5.04
N HIS A 62 17.78 1.43 5.86
CA HIS A 62 16.54 2.05 5.37
C HIS A 62 16.80 3.44 4.77
N VAL A 63 17.72 4.24 5.34
CA VAL A 63 18.16 5.53 4.76
C VAL A 63 18.74 5.33 3.35
N GLU A 64 19.63 4.34 3.19
CA GLU A 64 20.20 4.02 1.87
C GLU A 64 19.11 3.57 0.88
N THR A 65 18.16 2.76 1.34
CA THR A 65 17.04 2.29 0.53
C THR A 65 16.15 3.44 0.07
N ILE A 66 15.80 4.35 0.97
CA ILE A 66 15.01 5.57 0.68
C ILE A 66 15.73 6.42 -0.35
N LYS A 67 17.03 6.67 -0.16
CA LYS A 67 17.85 7.42 -1.12
C LYS A 67 17.86 6.77 -2.51
N ASN A 68 17.96 5.45 -2.58
CA ASN A 68 17.97 4.74 -3.86
C ASN A 68 16.60 4.79 -4.55
N VAL A 69 15.49 4.71 -3.81
CA VAL A 69 14.13 4.86 -4.34
C VAL A 69 13.92 6.27 -4.89
N HIS A 70 14.30 7.31 -4.14
CA HIS A 70 14.23 8.69 -4.65
C HIS A 70 15.08 8.86 -5.91
N THR A 71 16.34 8.39 -5.88
CA THR A 71 17.22 8.49 -7.05
C THR A 71 16.63 7.77 -8.27
N ALA A 72 16.05 6.58 -8.09
CA ALA A 72 15.40 5.83 -9.17
C ALA A 72 14.16 6.54 -9.73
N THR A 73 13.40 7.23 -8.87
CA THR A 73 12.20 7.99 -9.22
C THR A 73 12.55 9.26 -10.00
N GLU A 74 13.52 10.03 -9.51
CA GLU A 74 13.94 11.30 -10.10
C GLU A 74 14.64 11.14 -11.47
N ILE A 75 15.15 9.95 -11.80
CA ILE A 75 15.63 9.65 -13.17
C ILE A 75 14.53 9.89 -14.22
N PHE A 76 13.25 9.77 -13.85
CA PHE A 76 12.12 10.01 -14.74
C PHE A 76 11.61 11.46 -14.70
N ALA A 77 12.15 12.33 -13.84
CA ALA A 77 11.66 13.69 -13.65
C ALA A 77 11.96 14.63 -14.83
N SER A 78 12.87 14.25 -15.73
CA SER A 78 13.19 15.04 -16.93
C SER A 78 12.00 15.20 -17.89
N ASP A 79 11.01 14.31 -17.79
CA ASP A 79 9.77 14.40 -18.56
C ASP A 79 8.56 14.35 -17.60
N PRO A 80 7.99 15.51 -17.23
CA PRO A 80 6.83 15.57 -16.33
C PRO A 80 5.61 14.80 -16.84
N ILE A 81 5.50 14.54 -18.15
CA ILE A 81 4.39 13.79 -18.75
C ILE A 81 4.53 12.30 -18.46
N LEU A 82 5.78 11.80 -18.38
CA LEU A 82 6.09 10.40 -18.11
C LEU A 82 6.51 10.14 -16.66
N TYR A 83 6.76 11.19 -15.87
CA TYR A 83 7.10 11.09 -14.46
C TYR A 83 6.01 10.34 -13.69
N ARG A 84 6.44 9.40 -12.87
CA ARG A 84 5.57 8.60 -12.00
C ARG A 84 6.01 8.85 -10.56
N PRO A 85 5.19 9.53 -9.74
CA PRO A 85 5.43 9.58 -8.31
C PRO A 85 5.57 8.15 -7.75
N VAL A 86 6.46 7.97 -6.77
CA VAL A 86 6.59 6.71 -6.03
C VAL A 86 6.52 7.05 -4.56
N ALA A 87 5.54 6.48 -3.87
CA ALA A 87 5.36 6.73 -2.45
C ALA A 87 6.26 5.84 -1.58
N LEU A 88 6.64 6.34 -0.42
CA LEU A 88 7.35 5.59 0.62
C LEU A 88 6.39 5.19 1.74
N ALA A 89 6.33 3.88 2.01
CA ALA A 89 5.58 3.34 3.14
C ALA A 89 6.54 2.74 4.17
N LEU A 90 6.41 3.17 5.43
CA LEU A 90 7.11 2.56 6.56
C LEU A 90 6.21 1.49 7.18
N ASP A 91 6.60 0.21 7.10
CA ASP A 91 5.89 -0.88 7.78
C ASP A 91 6.54 -1.18 9.12
N THR A 92 5.83 -0.82 10.20
CA THR A 92 6.29 -0.96 11.59
C THR A 92 6.46 -2.42 11.97
N LYS A 93 7.41 -2.69 12.87
CA LYS A 93 7.58 -4.04 13.41
C LYS A 93 6.32 -4.49 14.17
N GLY A 94 5.75 -3.62 14.99
CA GLY A 94 4.68 -3.96 15.91
C GLY A 94 5.14 -4.86 17.06
N PRO A 95 4.20 -5.25 17.93
CA PRO A 95 4.41 -6.23 19.01
C PRO A 95 4.53 -7.67 18.50
N GLU A 96 5.45 -7.90 17.56
CA GLU A 96 5.78 -9.23 17.06
C GLU A 96 6.85 -9.90 17.92
N ILE A 97 6.64 -11.19 18.17
CA ILE A 97 7.66 -12.07 18.71
C ILE A 97 8.48 -12.60 17.55
N ARG A 98 9.81 -12.49 17.65
CA ARG A 98 10.74 -12.87 16.59
C ARG A 98 11.83 -13.77 17.12
N THR A 99 12.25 -14.71 16.27
CA THR A 99 13.43 -15.54 16.52
C THR A 99 14.74 -14.77 16.35
N GLY A 100 15.82 -15.32 16.92
CA GLY A 100 17.18 -14.80 16.74
C GLY A 100 17.75 -15.04 15.34
N LEU A 101 19.06 -14.80 15.22
CA LEU A 101 19.82 -15.15 14.03
C LEU A 101 20.35 -16.59 14.14
N ILE A 102 20.19 -17.33 13.05
CA ILE A 102 20.81 -18.64 12.86
C ILE A 102 22.35 -18.47 12.86
N LYS A 103 23.04 -19.39 13.52
CA LYS A 103 24.50 -19.40 13.62
C LYS A 103 25.13 -19.42 12.23
N GLY A 104 26.17 -18.61 12.03
CA GLY A 104 26.92 -18.52 10.78
C GLY A 104 26.49 -17.36 9.88
N SER A 105 25.25 -17.37 9.38
CA SER A 105 24.74 -16.33 8.47
C SER A 105 23.28 -15.98 8.75
N SER A 106 22.90 -14.72 8.51
CA SER A 106 21.51 -14.25 8.55
C SER A 106 20.60 -14.92 7.51
N THR A 107 21.19 -15.51 6.46
CA THR A 107 20.48 -16.26 5.41
C THR A 107 20.51 -17.77 5.61
N ALA A 108 21.23 -18.27 6.61
CA ALA A 108 21.26 -19.69 6.91
C ALA A 108 19.90 -20.15 7.47
N GLU A 109 19.58 -21.41 7.21
CA GLU A 109 18.40 -22.09 7.75
C GLU A 109 18.82 -23.40 8.41
N VAL A 110 18.07 -23.83 9.42
CA VAL A 110 18.27 -25.08 10.14
C VAL A 110 17.04 -25.98 10.01
N GLY A 111 17.27 -27.27 9.79
CA GLY A 111 16.18 -28.24 9.67
C GLY A 111 15.74 -28.76 11.04
N LEU A 112 14.53 -28.43 11.46
CA LEU A 112 13.90 -28.99 12.65
C LEU A 112 13.17 -30.29 12.30
N LYS A 113 13.52 -31.39 12.97
CA LYS A 113 12.91 -32.71 12.76
C LYS A 113 11.79 -32.93 13.76
N MET A 114 10.68 -33.52 13.31
CA MET A 114 9.59 -33.95 14.18
C MET A 114 10.10 -34.88 15.29
N GLY A 115 9.62 -34.66 16.52
CA GLY A 115 10.05 -35.36 17.73
C GLY A 115 11.39 -34.89 18.31
N ALA A 116 12.12 -34.00 17.64
CA ALA A 116 13.35 -33.45 18.18
C ALA A 116 13.06 -32.50 19.36
N THR A 117 13.99 -32.42 20.30
CA THR A 117 13.94 -31.46 21.39
C THR A 117 14.58 -30.14 20.98
N LEU A 118 13.88 -29.02 21.18
CA LEU A 118 14.38 -27.67 20.93
C LEU A 118 14.26 -26.84 22.21
N ARG A 119 15.34 -26.17 22.63
CA ARG A 119 15.32 -25.27 23.78
C ARG A 119 15.14 -23.82 23.36
N ILE A 120 14.11 -23.17 23.88
CA ILE A 120 13.90 -21.74 23.74
C ILE A 120 14.61 -21.02 24.88
N MET A 121 15.51 -20.11 24.56
CA MET A 121 16.31 -19.33 25.51
C MET A 121 15.96 -17.84 25.42
N LEU A 122 15.89 -17.16 26.57
CA LEU A 122 15.63 -15.71 26.61
C LEU A 122 16.90 -14.87 26.78
N ASP A 123 18.02 -15.48 27.15
CA ASP A 123 19.30 -14.80 27.30
C ASP A 123 19.82 -14.28 25.93
N ASN A 124 20.06 -12.97 25.87
CA ASN A 124 20.55 -12.28 24.67
C ASN A 124 21.93 -12.80 24.21
N ALA A 125 22.67 -13.55 25.04
CA ALA A 125 23.88 -14.25 24.62
C ALA A 125 23.65 -15.26 23.48
N TYR A 126 22.41 -15.75 23.31
CA TYR A 126 21.99 -16.69 22.28
C TYR A 126 21.31 -16.02 21.07
N MET A 127 21.09 -14.70 21.11
CA MET A 127 20.38 -13.96 20.05
C MET A 127 20.99 -14.16 18.65
N LYS A 128 22.30 -14.44 18.56
CA LYS A 128 23.01 -14.69 17.28
C LYS A 128 23.56 -16.11 17.15
N LYS A 129 23.07 -17.04 17.98
CA LYS A 129 23.57 -18.42 18.08
C LYS A 129 22.44 -19.44 18.00
N CYS A 130 21.37 -19.11 17.26
CA CYS A 130 20.26 -20.04 17.08
C CYS A 130 20.68 -21.19 16.16
N ASP A 131 20.25 -22.41 16.46
CA ASP A 131 20.50 -23.62 15.70
C ASP A 131 19.36 -24.63 15.91
N GLU A 132 19.54 -25.89 15.49
CA GLU A 132 18.54 -26.94 15.63
C GLU A 132 18.28 -27.38 17.09
N ASN A 133 19.10 -26.96 18.06
CA ASN A 133 18.98 -27.32 19.47
C ASN A 133 18.58 -26.12 20.34
N ILE A 134 18.98 -24.91 19.95
CA ILE A 134 18.76 -23.68 20.72
C ILE A 134 18.11 -22.61 19.84
N LEU A 135 17.01 -22.05 20.34
CA LEU A 135 16.30 -20.94 19.71
C LEU A 135 16.18 -19.76 20.68
N TRP A 136 16.60 -18.57 20.26
CA TRP A 136 16.36 -17.35 21.04
C TRP A 136 15.09 -16.64 20.58
N LEU A 137 14.35 -16.06 21.52
CA LEU A 137 13.17 -15.23 21.26
C LEU A 137 13.26 -13.88 21.99
N ASP A 138 12.66 -12.85 21.40
CA ASP A 138 12.64 -11.49 21.96
C ASP A 138 11.52 -11.21 22.98
N TYR A 139 10.62 -12.19 23.22
CA TYR A 139 9.53 -12.06 24.20
C TYR A 139 9.90 -12.63 25.58
N LYS A 140 10.19 -11.74 26.53
CA LYS A 140 10.67 -12.13 27.88
C LYS A 140 9.64 -12.85 28.75
N ASN A 141 8.35 -12.63 28.51
CA ASN A 141 7.27 -13.27 29.28
C ASN A 141 6.80 -14.60 28.68
N ILE A 142 7.54 -15.19 27.73
CA ILE A 142 7.10 -16.40 27.02
C ILE A 142 6.94 -17.61 27.94
N CYS A 143 7.63 -17.69 29.08
CA CYS A 143 7.56 -18.83 29.99
C CYS A 143 6.13 -19.11 30.53
N LYS A 144 5.19 -18.17 30.37
CA LYS A 144 3.77 -18.35 30.71
C LYS A 144 3.00 -19.25 29.72
N VAL A 145 3.53 -19.54 28.52
CA VAL A 145 2.78 -20.18 27.42
C VAL A 145 2.89 -21.70 27.38
N THR A 146 2.03 -22.36 26.61
CA THR A 146 1.99 -23.83 26.47
C THR A 146 2.35 -24.33 25.07
N GLU A 147 2.20 -23.50 24.05
CA GLU A 147 2.44 -23.85 22.65
C GLU A 147 3.09 -22.67 21.92
N VAL A 148 3.92 -22.98 20.92
CA VAL A 148 4.64 -22.00 20.09
C VAL A 148 4.53 -22.41 18.62
N ASP A 149 4.09 -21.50 17.75
CA ASP A 149 3.81 -21.80 16.34
C ASP A 149 4.30 -20.65 15.45
N ASP A 150 5.00 -20.93 14.36
CA ASP A 150 5.39 -19.92 13.35
C ASP A 150 4.49 -19.94 12.09
N GLY A 151 3.46 -20.79 12.09
CA GLY A 151 2.52 -21.05 11.00
C GLY A 151 2.94 -22.19 10.07
N LEU A 152 4.17 -22.70 10.17
CA LEU A 152 4.68 -23.86 9.43
C LEU A 152 5.31 -24.92 10.37
N ILE A 153 5.98 -24.47 11.43
CA ILE A 153 6.64 -25.24 12.46
C ILE A 153 5.87 -25.05 13.76
N SER A 154 5.48 -26.16 14.40
CA SER A 154 4.80 -26.17 15.69
C SER A 154 5.65 -26.84 16.75
N LEU A 155 5.70 -26.22 17.94
CA LEU A 155 6.48 -26.67 19.08
C LEU A 155 5.56 -26.80 20.31
N GLN A 156 5.58 -27.97 20.94
CA GLN A 156 4.87 -28.22 22.18
C GLN A 156 5.79 -28.03 23.38
N VAL A 157 5.39 -27.22 24.35
CA VAL A 157 6.17 -27.00 25.57
C VAL A 157 6.09 -28.24 26.47
N LYS A 158 7.23 -28.88 26.74
CA LYS A 158 7.34 -30.05 27.64
C LYS A 158 7.81 -29.66 29.03
N GLN A 159 8.69 -28.67 29.12
CA GLN A 159 9.22 -28.19 30.39
C GLN A 159 9.37 -26.68 30.39
N LYS A 160 9.06 -26.06 31.53
CA LYS A 160 9.24 -24.63 31.78
C LYS A 160 10.37 -24.43 32.80
N GLY A 161 11.36 -23.63 32.43
CA GLY A 161 12.39 -23.12 33.33
C GLY A 161 12.09 -21.69 33.79
N ALA A 162 13.05 -21.07 34.48
CA ALA A 162 12.93 -19.67 34.91
C ALA A 162 12.99 -18.69 33.73
N ASP A 163 13.87 -18.96 32.76
CA ASP A 163 14.19 -18.12 31.60
C ASP A 163 14.35 -18.91 30.30
N PHE A 164 13.86 -20.16 30.29
CA PHE A 164 13.90 -21.05 29.13
C PHE A 164 12.65 -21.95 29.05
N LEU A 165 12.40 -22.49 27.85
CA LEU A 165 11.44 -23.56 27.62
C LEU A 165 12.14 -24.73 26.93
N VAL A 166 11.78 -25.95 27.31
CA VAL A 166 12.12 -27.16 26.55
C VAL A 166 10.88 -27.56 25.77
N THR A 167 11.03 -27.66 24.46
CA THR A 167 9.95 -27.97 23.53
C THR A 167 10.25 -29.24 22.77
N GLU A 168 9.20 -29.92 22.33
CA GLU A 168 9.28 -30.98 21.31
C GLU A 168 8.72 -30.42 20.00
N VAL A 169 9.40 -30.70 18.89
CA VAL A 169 8.96 -30.30 17.56
C VAL A 169 7.81 -31.22 17.14
N GLU A 170 6.58 -30.70 17.10
CA GLU A 170 5.41 -31.44 16.63
C GLU A 170 5.32 -31.44 15.10
N ASN A 171 5.59 -30.29 14.48
CA ASN A 171 5.71 -30.17 13.03
C ASN A 171 7.06 -29.55 12.68
N GLY A 172 7.88 -30.29 11.94
CA GLY A 172 9.23 -29.89 11.56
C GLY A 172 9.26 -29.04 10.29
N GLY A 173 10.43 -28.49 9.98
CA GLY A 173 10.61 -27.65 8.79
C GLY A 173 11.95 -26.94 8.74
N SER A 174 12.13 -26.11 7.71
CA SER A 174 13.31 -25.24 7.60
C SER A 174 13.07 -23.94 8.37
N LEU A 175 13.81 -23.73 9.45
CA LEU A 175 13.76 -22.51 10.26
C LEU A 175 14.86 -21.55 9.84
N GLY A 176 14.47 -20.33 9.48
CA GLY A 176 15.40 -19.23 9.16
C GLY A 176 15.54 -18.20 10.29
N SER A 177 16.36 -17.18 10.06
CA SER A 177 16.55 -16.08 11.00
C SER A 177 15.35 -15.13 11.08
N LYS A 178 15.08 -14.56 12.27
CA LYS A 178 14.05 -13.52 12.51
C LYS A 178 12.64 -13.89 12.03
N LYS A 179 12.25 -15.15 12.20
CA LYS A 179 10.90 -15.64 11.89
C LYS A 179 9.90 -15.17 12.95
N GLY A 180 8.67 -14.93 12.54
CA GLY A 180 7.59 -14.53 13.44
C GLY A 180 7.14 -15.72 14.27
N VAL A 181 6.79 -15.48 15.53
CA VAL A 181 6.28 -16.50 16.44
C VAL A 181 4.90 -16.09 16.94
N ASN A 182 3.95 -17.00 16.79
CA ASN A 182 2.58 -16.90 17.26
C ASN A 182 2.38 -17.82 18.47
N LEU A 183 1.48 -17.40 19.36
CA LEU A 183 1.15 -18.10 20.60
C LEU A 183 -0.38 -18.30 20.65
N PRO A 184 -0.91 -19.33 19.97
CA PRO A 184 -2.35 -19.54 19.86
C PRO A 184 -3.01 -19.68 21.25
N GLY A 185 -4.14 -19.00 21.45
CA GLY A 185 -4.91 -19.11 22.70
C GLY A 185 -4.28 -18.44 23.92
N VAL A 186 -3.13 -17.76 23.78
CA VAL A 186 -2.46 -17.07 24.91
C VAL A 186 -2.65 -15.56 24.83
N ALA A 187 -3.05 -14.96 25.95
CA ALA A 187 -3.05 -13.51 26.11
C ALA A 187 -1.60 -13.00 26.19
N VAL A 188 -1.09 -12.50 25.07
CA VAL A 188 0.24 -11.88 24.99
C VAL A 188 0.20 -10.48 25.60
N ASP A 189 1.06 -10.23 26.60
CA ASP A 189 1.11 -8.97 27.37
C ASP A 189 2.01 -7.90 26.76
N LEU A 190 2.29 -8.00 25.46
CA LEU A 190 3.01 -6.98 24.71
C LEU A 190 2.15 -5.70 24.57
N PRO A 191 2.74 -4.51 24.75
CA PRO A 191 2.04 -3.26 24.52
C PRO A 191 1.59 -3.19 23.05
N ALA A 192 0.44 -2.58 22.78
CA ALA A 192 -0.06 -2.43 21.41
C ALA A 192 0.89 -1.62 20.53
N VAL A 193 1.61 -0.67 21.14
CA VAL A 193 2.67 0.13 20.53
C VAL A 193 3.94 -0.07 21.36
N SER A 194 4.98 -0.70 20.78
CA SER A 194 6.27 -0.83 21.46
C SER A 194 7.05 0.48 21.43
N GLU A 195 8.10 0.59 22.25
CA GLU A 195 9.01 1.76 22.18
C GLU A 195 9.62 1.93 20.79
N LYS A 196 9.89 0.81 20.10
CA LYS A 196 10.34 0.83 18.71
C LYS A 196 9.25 1.38 17.78
N ASP A 197 7.99 1.03 17.99
CA ASP A 197 6.85 1.55 17.21
C ASP A 197 6.56 3.03 17.47
N ILE A 198 7.13 3.65 18.50
CA ILE A 198 7.13 5.11 18.70
C ILE A 198 8.33 5.76 17.99
N GLN A 199 9.46 5.07 17.96
CA GLN A 199 10.70 5.55 17.38
C GLN A 199 10.75 5.44 15.84
N ASP A 200 10.13 4.41 15.28
CA ASP A 200 10.08 4.17 13.84
C ASP A 200 9.25 5.25 13.11
N PRO A 201 8.05 5.67 13.57
CA PRO A 201 7.33 6.81 12.99
C PRO A 201 8.10 8.13 13.05
N LYS A 202 8.85 8.40 14.13
CA LYS A 202 9.72 9.58 14.23
C LYS A 202 10.80 9.56 13.16
N PHE A 203 11.44 8.41 12.98
CA PHE A 203 12.38 8.21 11.88
C PHE A 203 11.70 8.40 10.51
N GLY A 204 10.48 7.88 10.34
CA GLY A 204 9.68 8.09 9.13
C GLY A 204 9.44 9.58 8.83
N VAL A 205 9.16 10.38 9.85
CA VAL A 205 9.03 11.85 9.72
C VAL A 205 10.34 12.50 9.31
N GLU A 206 11.47 12.07 9.86
CA GLU A 206 12.80 12.57 9.48
C GLU A 206 13.16 12.24 8.02
N GLN A 207 12.66 11.12 7.50
CA GLN A 207 12.86 10.67 6.12
C GLN A 207 11.73 11.06 5.16
N ASP A 208 10.76 11.87 5.61
CA ASP A 208 9.60 12.34 4.83
C ASP A 208 8.80 11.22 4.13
N VAL A 209 8.52 10.13 4.86
CA VAL A 209 7.69 9.03 4.33
C VAL A 209 6.24 9.46 4.11
N ASP A 210 5.58 8.92 3.10
CA ASP A 210 4.19 9.29 2.76
C ASP A 210 3.16 8.64 3.70
N MET A 211 3.46 7.44 4.19
CA MET A 211 2.53 6.63 4.98
C MET A 211 3.25 5.66 5.93
N VAL A 212 2.54 5.29 7.00
CA VAL A 212 2.94 4.29 7.99
C VAL A 212 1.94 3.14 7.97
N PHE A 213 2.43 1.92 7.79
CA PHE A 213 1.66 0.70 8.01
C PHE A 213 1.88 0.25 9.46
N ALA A 214 0.86 0.48 10.27
CA ALA A 214 0.90 0.23 11.71
C ALA A 214 0.47 -1.22 11.99
N SER A 215 1.42 -2.04 12.44
CA SER A 215 1.25 -3.48 12.70
C SER A 215 0.51 -3.73 14.02
N PHE A 216 -0.37 -4.74 14.04
CA PHE A 216 -1.14 -5.21 15.23
C PHE A 216 -1.95 -4.12 15.95
N ILE A 217 -2.52 -3.19 15.21
CA ILE A 217 -3.51 -2.25 15.77
C ILE A 217 -4.74 -3.04 16.21
N ARG A 218 -5.19 -2.84 17.46
CA ARG A 218 -6.34 -3.56 18.05
C ARG A 218 -7.51 -2.63 18.35
N LYS A 219 -7.22 -1.37 18.67
CA LYS A 219 -8.20 -0.36 19.08
C LYS A 219 -7.83 1.03 18.54
N ALA A 220 -8.80 1.94 18.54
CA ALA A 220 -8.62 3.31 18.05
C ALA A 220 -7.51 4.08 18.81
N SER A 221 -7.33 3.83 20.11
CA SER A 221 -6.27 4.48 20.89
C SER A 221 -4.87 4.16 20.35
N ASP A 222 -4.63 2.95 19.84
CA ASP A 222 -3.33 2.58 19.27
C ASP A 222 -3.01 3.43 18.03
N VAL A 223 -4.03 3.74 17.22
CA VAL A 223 -3.89 4.65 16.07
C VAL A 223 -3.57 6.07 16.52
N HIS A 224 -4.20 6.52 17.62
CA HIS A 224 -3.92 7.83 18.21
C HIS A 224 -2.49 7.91 18.76
N GLU A 225 -1.99 6.86 19.39
CA GLU A 225 -0.59 6.77 19.86
C GLU A 225 0.40 6.88 18.69
N VAL A 226 0.15 6.17 17.57
CA VAL A 226 0.98 6.32 16.35
C VAL A 226 0.89 7.74 15.78
N ARG A 227 -0.30 8.35 15.76
CA ARG A 227 -0.50 9.74 15.29
C ARG A 227 0.24 10.73 16.18
N GLU A 228 0.24 10.54 17.48
CA GLU A 228 0.98 11.37 18.44
C GLU A 228 2.50 11.21 18.24
N ALA A 229 2.98 9.98 18.02
CA ALA A 229 4.39 9.71 17.74
C ALA A 229 4.90 10.41 16.47
N LEU A 230 4.05 10.56 15.45
CA LEU A 230 4.34 11.34 14.23
C LEU A 230 4.42 12.86 14.49
N GLY A 231 3.73 13.35 15.52
CA GLY A 231 3.69 14.76 15.90
C GLY A 231 3.19 15.71 14.81
N GLU A 232 3.40 17.01 15.02
CA GLU A 232 2.90 18.05 14.11
C GLU A 232 3.56 18.00 12.72
N LYS A 233 4.85 17.64 12.64
CA LYS A 233 5.56 17.49 11.37
C LYS A 233 5.00 16.33 10.53
N GLY A 234 4.61 15.22 11.17
CA GLY A 234 4.05 14.05 10.52
C GLY A 234 2.52 14.04 10.41
N LYS A 235 1.82 15.14 10.71
CA LYS A 235 0.34 15.18 10.75
C LYS A 235 -0.35 14.76 9.44
N ASN A 236 0.34 14.93 8.31
CA ASN A 236 -0.19 14.59 6.99
C ASN A 236 0.19 13.17 6.53
N ILE A 237 1.11 12.48 7.23
CA ILE A 237 1.49 11.10 6.93
C ILE A 237 0.27 10.20 7.17
N LYS A 238 -0.04 9.32 6.21
CA LYS A 238 -1.20 8.43 6.33
C LYS A 238 -0.91 7.28 7.27
N ILE A 239 -1.85 6.98 8.17
CA ILE A 239 -1.76 5.78 9.03
C ILE A 239 -2.68 4.72 8.46
N ILE A 240 -2.07 3.65 7.94
CA ILE A 240 -2.79 2.46 7.49
C ILE A 240 -2.66 1.40 8.58
N SER A 241 -3.78 1.02 9.18
CA SER A 241 -3.76 0.03 10.24
C SER A 241 -3.79 -1.37 9.64
N LYS A 242 -2.83 -2.21 9.99
CA LYS A 242 -2.81 -3.65 9.71
C LYS A 242 -3.64 -4.31 10.79
N ILE A 243 -4.90 -4.55 10.47
CA ILE A 243 -5.93 -4.92 11.45
C ILE A 243 -6.56 -6.26 11.12
N GLU A 244 -7.09 -6.87 12.17
CA GLU A 244 -8.01 -8.01 12.13
C GLU A 244 -9.46 -7.57 12.41
N ASN A 245 -9.68 -6.32 12.82
CA ASN A 245 -10.97 -5.75 13.21
C ASN A 245 -11.12 -4.27 12.75
N HIS A 246 -12.35 -3.80 12.50
CA HIS A 246 -12.58 -2.44 11.98
C HIS A 246 -12.15 -1.32 12.94
N SER A 247 -11.50 -0.27 12.42
CA SER A 247 -11.21 0.97 13.15
C SER A 247 -11.54 2.23 12.34
N GLU A 248 -12.33 3.12 12.94
CA GLU A 248 -12.65 4.42 12.34
C GLU A 248 -11.53 5.45 12.44
N ALA A 249 -10.53 5.24 13.30
CA ALA A 249 -9.44 6.19 13.54
C ALA A 249 -8.38 6.23 12.41
N SER A 250 -8.28 5.17 11.60
CA SER A 250 -7.23 5.02 10.57
C SER A 250 -7.56 5.74 9.27
N ASP A 251 -6.54 6.18 8.51
CA ASP A 251 -6.73 6.74 7.15
C ASP A 251 -7.10 5.65 6.13
N GLY A 252 -6.64 4.42 6.36
CA GLY A 252 -6.93 3.24 5.57
C GLY A 252 -6.60 1.96 6.32
N ILE A 253 -6.90 0.82 5.69
CA ILE A 253 -6.77 -0.50 6.29
C ILE A 253 -5.92 -1.42 5.41
N MET A 254 -5.07 -2.23 6.02
CA MET A 254 -4.41 -3.35 5.36
C MET A 254 -4.93 -4.66 5.96
N VAL A 255 -5.47 -5.53 5.10
CA VAL A 255 -5.94 -6.85 5.52
C VAL A 255 -4.80 -7.85 5.45
N ALA A 256 -4.20 -8.16 6.59
CA ALA A 256 -3.07 -9.09 6.69
C ALA A 256 -3.49 -10.55 6.97
N LEU A 257 -4.80 -10.83 7.03
CA LEU A 257 -5.33 -12.17 7.30
C LEU A 257 -5.67 -12.92 6.02
N LYS A 258 -5.43 -14.24 6.00
CA LYS A 258 -5.80 -15.15 4.90
C LYS A 258 -7.24 -15.68 4.98
N VAL A 259 -8.10 -15.08 5.81
CA VAL A 259 -9.49 -15.52 6.01
C VAL A 259 -10.41 -14.72 5.09
N PHE A 260 -10.94 -15.37 4.06
CA PHE A 260 -11.75 -14.77 2.99
C PHE A 260 -12.96 -13.95 3.50
N LEU A 261 -13.68 -14.45 4.51
CA LEU A 261 -14.85 -13.75 5.04
C LEU A 261 -14.47 -12.41 5.68
N ALA A 262 -13.41 -12.39 6.50
CA ALA A 262 -12.88 -11.18 7.11
C ALA A 262 -12.39 -10.19 6.04
N GLN A 263 -11.67 -10.69 5.02
CA GLN A 263 -11.21 -9.87 3.89
C GLN A 263 -12.36 -9.14 3.19
N LYS A 264 -13.41 -9.86 2.78
CA LYS A 264 -14.56 -9.23 2.11
C LYS A 264 -15.32 -8.26 3.00
N MET A 265 -15.50 -8.61 4.26
CA MET A 265 -16.17 -7.76 5.24
C MET A 265 -15.44 -6.42 5.41
N MET A 266 -14.12 -6.47 5.64
CA MET A 266 -13.29 -5.29 5.85
C MET A 266 -13.23 -4.40 4.60
N ILE A 267 -13.13 -5.01 3.41
CA ILE A 267 -13.18 -4.28 2.12
C ILE A 267 -14.52 -3.54 1.98
N GLY A 268 -15.63 -4.24 2.22
CA GLY A 268 -16.97 -3.64 2.14
C GLY A 268 -17.16 -2.48 3.11
N TRP A 269 -16.64 -2.58 4.34
CA TRP A 269 -16.69 -1.50 5.33
C TRP A 269 -15.89 -0.28 4.92
N CYS A 270 -14.65 -0.47 4.48
CA CYS A 270 -13.77 0.63 4.10
C CYS A 270 -14.27 1.35 2.84
N SER A 271 -14.77 0.61 1.84
CA SER A 271 -15.38 1.21 0.65
C SER A 271 -16.57 2.11 1.02
N ARG A 272 -17.44 1.67 1.94
CA ARG A 272 -18.54 2.50 2.47
C ARG A 272 -18.05 3.70 3.29
N ALA A 273 -16.93 3.58 3.99
CA ALA A 273 -16.32 4.69 4.72
C ALA A 273 -15.52 5.65 3.80
N GLY A 274 -15.23 5.25 2.56
CA GLY A 274 -14.33 5.98 1.65
C GLY A 274 -12.87 5.92 2.08
N LYS A 275 -12.46 4.83 2.73
CA LYS A 275 -11.09 4.56 3.17
C LYS A 275 -10.41 3.57 2.22
N SER A 276 -9.11 3.74 2.01
CA SER A 276 -8.33 2.83 1.19
C SER A 276 -8.16 1.45 1.84
N VAL A 277 -8.20 0.39 1.04
CA VAL A 277 -7.89 -0.97 1.48
C VAL A 277 -6.76 -1.59 0.69
N ILE A 278 -5.79 -2.14 1.41
CA ILE A 278 -4.70 -2.93 0.88
C ILE A 278 -4.96 -4.41 1.18
N ASN A 279 -4.85 -5.28 0.18
CA ASN A 279 -4.98 -6.73 0.35
C ASN A 279 -3.92 -7.46 -0.49
N SER A 280 -3.53 -8.68 -0.14
CA SER A 280 -2.65 -9.50 -0.98
C SER A 280 -3.39 -10.16 -2.16
N ASP A 281 -4.73 -10.26 -2.08
CA ASP A 281 -5.55 -10.95 -3.10
C ASP A 281 -6.21 -9.98 -4.10
N VAL A 282 -5.88 -10.17 -5.39
CA VAL A 282 -6.36 -9.36 -6.52
C VAL A 282 -7.84 -9.58 -6.83
N ALA A 283 -8.38 -10.76 -6.51
CA ALA A 283 -9.78 -11.10 -6.79
C ALA A 283 -10.78 -10.35 -5.90
N ASN A 284 -10.28 -9.71 -4.84
CA ASN A 284 -11.08 -8.85 -3.98
C ASN A 284 -10.91 -7.41 -4.44
N ALA A 285 -12.01 -6.64 -4.51
CA ALA A 285 -12.05 -5.26 -4.97
C ALA A 285 -11.34 -4.25 -4.02
N ALA A 286 -10.11 -4.56 -3.60
CA ALA A 286 -9.23 -3.69 -2.84
C ALA A 286 -8.76 -2.50 -3.69
N ASP A 287 -8.18 -1.49 -3.04
CA ASP A 287 -7.59 -0.35 -3.74
C ASP A 287 -6.15 -0.62 -4.18
N CYS A 288 -5.42 -1.36 -3.36
CA CYS A 288 -4.04 -1.73 -3.60
C CYS A 288 -3.81 -3.20 -3.34
N ILE A 289 -2.82 -3.73 -4.04
CA ILE A 289 -2.28 -5.07 -3.81
C ILE A 289 -0.81 -5.01 -3.47
N MET A 290 -0.42 -5.80 -2.48
CA MET A 290 0.93 -5.79 -1.92
C MET A 290 1.65 -7.11 -2.19
N LEU A 291 2.88 -7.01 -2.70
CA LEU A 291 3.82 -8.12 -2.72
C LEU A 291 4.80 -7.99 -1.55
N SER A 292 5.08 -9.12 -0.88
CA SER A 292 5.93 -9.19 0.30
C SER A 292 7.23 -9.95 0.00
N GLY A 293 7.26 -11.25 0.26
CA GLY A 293 8.44 -12.09 0.05
C GLY A 293 8.83 -12.22 -1.42
N GLU A 294 7.84 -12.13 -2.31
CA GLU A 294 7.97 -12.24 -3.76
C GLU A 294 8.90 -11.16 -4.33
N THR A 295 8.87 -9.96 -3.76
CA THR A 295 9.70 -8.82 -4.18
C THR A 295 10.91 -8.60 -3.28
N ALA A 296 10.77 -8.93 -1.99
CA ALA A 296 11.82 -8.80 -1.00
C ALA A 296 12.96 -9.80 -1.21
N LYS A 297 12.66 -11.02 -1.65
CA LYS A 297 13.64 -12.11 -1.83
C LYS A 297 13.56 -12.78 -3.21
N GLY A 298 12.42 -12.67 -3.89
CA GLY A 298 12.20 -13.30 -5.20
C GLY A 298 12.51 -12.41 -6.42
N ASP A 299 12.20 -12.93 -7.60
CA ASP A 299 12.31 -12.18 -8.85
C ASP A 299 11.08 -11.30 -9.08
N TYR A 300 11.25 -10.02 -8.75
CA TYR A 300 10.23 -8.99 -8.87
C TYR A 300 9.62 -8.91 -10.27
N LEU A 301 10.43 -8.97 -11.33
CA LEU A 301 9.99 -8.51 -12.65
C LEU A 301 8.87 -9.39 -13.20
N GLU A 302 8.92 -10.68 -12.91
CA GLU A 302 7.87 -11.61 -13.29
C GLU A 302 6.63 -11.45 -12.39
N ALA A 303 6.83 -11.35 -11.07
CA ALA A 303 5.73 -11.21 -10.11
C ALA A 303 4.91 -9.93 -10.35
N GLY A 304 5.59 -8.78 -10.48
CA GLY A 304 4.94 -7.49 -10.71
C GLY A 304 4.21 -7.41 -12.05
N ARG A 305 4.77 -7.98 -13.12
CA ARG A 305 4.10 -8.04 -14.43
C ARG A 305 2.86 -8.93 -14.41
N LYS A 306 2.94 -10.11 -13.79
CA LYS A 306 1.78 -11.00 -13.63
C LYS A 306 0.68 -10.32 -12.83
N GLN A 307 1.05 -9.67 -11.74
CA GLN A 307 0.13 -8.93 -10.90
C GLN A 307 -0.58 -7.80 -11.67
N HIS A 308 0.14 -7.11 -12.55
CA HIS A 308 -0.40 -6.03 -13.40
C HIS A 308 -1.47 -6.57 -14.36
N LEU A 309 -1.16 -7.68 -15.02
CA LEU A 309 -2.08 -8.33 -15.96
C LEU A 309 -3.34 -8.87 -15.27
N ILE A 310 -3.18 -9.51 -14.11
CA ILE A 310 -4.33 -10.02 -13.34
C ILE A 310 -5.23 -8.87 -12.89
N ALA A 311 -4.65 -7.75 -12.45
CA ALA A 311 -5.42 -6.57 -12.05
C ALA A 311 -6.24 -5.98 -13.20
N LEU A 312 -5.65 -5.84 -14.39
CA LEU A 312 -6.36 -5.35 -15.58
C LEU A 312 -7.59 -6.20 -15.93
N GLU A 313 -7.44 -7.52 -15.91
CA GLU A 313 -8.55 -8.45 -16.19
C GLU A 313 -9.63 -8.40 -15.09
N ALA A 314 -9.21 -8.38 -13.81
CA ALA A 314 -10.14 -8.29 -12.69
C ALA A 314 -10.93 -6.98 -12.69
N GLU A 315 -10.29 -5.86 -13.05
CA GLU A 315 -10.92 -4.54 -13.15
C GLU A 315 -12.02 -4.50 -14.21
N ALA A 316 -11.81 -5.15 -15.35
CA ALA A 316 -12.80 -5.23 -16.43
C ALA A 316 -14.07 -6.00 -16.02
N ALA A 317 -13.96 -6.91 -15.04
CA ALA A 317 -15.03 -7.79 -14.58
C ALA A 317 -15.89 -7.21 -13.44
N ILE A 318 -15.60 -6.00 -12.94
CA ILE A 318 -16.31 -5.44 -11.78
C ILE A 318 -17.69 -4.89 -12.15
N TYR A 319 -18.69 -5.19 -11.31
CA TYR A 319 -20.02 -4.61 -11.37
C TYR A 319 -20.08 -3.31 -10.54
N HIS A 320 -20.42 -2.18 -11.19
CA HIS A 320 -20.39 -0.86 -10.58
C HIS A 320 -21.79 -0.40 -10.17
N PHE A 321 -22.04 -0.15 -8.87
CA PHE A 321 -23.27 0.50 -8.39
C PHE A 321 -23.13 1.01 -6.95
N ASP A 322 -23.25 2.33 -6.70
CA ASP A 322 -23.80 2.99 -5.46
C ASP A 322 -23.60 4.54 -5.51
N PRO A 323 -24.58 5.42 -5.18
CA PRO A 323 -24.41 6.89 -5.17
C PRO A 323 -24.51 7.58 -3.78
N THR A 324 -23.52 8.41 -3.36
CA THR A 324 -23.65 9.31 -2.16
C THR A 324 -22.72 10.56 -2.12
N LYS A 325 -22.91 11.58 -2.98
CA LYS A 325 -22.47 13.01 -2.87
C LYS A 325 -22.63 13.69 -4.23
N ALA A 326 -23.36 14.81 -4.32
CA ALA A 326 -23.90 15.33 -5.57
C ALA A 326 -22.88 15.51 -6.72
N THR A 327 -21.75 16.19 -6.48
CA THR A 327 -20.78 16.49 -7.55
C THR A 327 -19.94 15.28 -7.95
N THR A 328 -19.48 14.48 -6.98
CA THR A 328 -18.63 13.30 -7.22
C THR A 328 -19.43 12.15 -7.83
N VAL A 329 -20.68 11.97 -7.38
CA VAL A 329 -21.62 11.03 -7.99
C VAL A 329 -21.99 11.50 -9.39
N GLY A 330 -22.29 12.79 -9.56
CA GLY A 330 -22.60 13.36 -10.87
C GLY A 330 -21.47 13.12 -11.88
N ALA A 331 -20.22 13.29 -11.46
CA ALA A 331 -19.04 13.01 -12.28
C ALA A 331 -18.92 11.52 -12.61
N ASN A 332 -19.07 10.64 -11.62
CA ASN A 332 -19.02 9.20 -11.83
C ASN A 332 -20.13 8.74 -12.79
N GLU A 333 -21.37 9.12 -12.53
CA GLU A 333 -22.53 8.82 -13.37
C GLU A 333 -22.36 9.33 -14.80
N THR A 334 -21.86 10.57 -14.95
CA THR A 334 -21.58 11.14 -16.28
C THR A 334 -20.48 10.34 -16.99
N SER A 335 -19.44 9.90 -16.27
CA SER A 335 -18.34 9.09 -16.83
C SER A 335 -18.85 7.78 -17.43
N PHE A 336 -19.82 7.15 -16.77
CA PHE A 336 -20.47 5.94 -17.27
C PHE A 336 -21.39 6.24 -18.47
N LYS A 337 -22.18 7.33 -18.42
CA LYS A 337 -23.11 7.70 -19.50
C LYS A 337 -22.42 8.07 -20.80
N CYS A 338 -21.28 8.78 -20.73
CA CYS A 338 -20.54 9.17 -21.93
C CYS A 338 -19.36 8.24 -22.26
N CYS A 339 -19.12 7.20 -21.45
CA CYS A 339 -17.96 6.32 -21.57
C CYS A 339 -16.64 7.12 -21.69
N SER A 340 -16.45 8.10 -20.80
CA SER A 340 -15.31 9.03 -20.84
C SER A 340 -13.96 8.30 -20.76
N GLY A 341 -12.97 8.73 -21.51
CA GLY A 341 -11.60 8.20 -21.43
C GLY A 341 -10.89 8.50 -20.09
N ALA A 342 -11.20 9.61 -19.42
CA ALA A 342 -10.66 9.91 -18.09
C ALA A 342 -11.51 10.91 -17.28
N ILE A 343 -11.32 10.92 -15.96
CA ILE A 343 -11.79 11.97 -15.05
C ILE A 343 -10.59 12.77 -14.57
N ILE A 344 -10.53 14.06 -14.90
CA ILE A 344 -9.46 14.97 -14.50
C ILE A 344 -9.87 15.70 -13.22
N ILE A 345 -9.02 15.65 -12.20
CA ILE A 345 -9.28 16.28 -10.91
C ILE A 345 -8.09 17.13 -10.50
N LEU A 346 -8.35 18.42 -10.29
CA LEU A 346 -7.36 19.32 -9.71
C LEU A 346 -7.47 19.27 -8.19
N THR A 347 -6.40 18.87 -7.50
CA THR A 347 -6.46 18.67 -6.04
C THR A 347 -5.20 19.13 -5.33
N LYS A 348 -5.35 19.74 -4.16
CA LYS A 348 -4.23 20.13 -3.29
C LYS A 348 -3.93 19.11 -2.20
N SER A 349 -4.94 18.36 -1.75
CA SER A 349 -4.85 17.44 -0.60
C SER A 349 -5.36 16.04 -0.92
N GLY A 350 -5.59 15.72 -2.19
CA GLY A 350 -6.10 14.42 -2.66
C GLY A 350 -7.60 14.17 -2.43
N ARG A 351 -8.21 14.82 -1.43
CA ARG A 351 -9.57 14.54 -0.94
C ARG A 351 -10.63 14.45 -2.04
N SER A 352 -10.63 15.37 -3.01
CA SER A 352 -11.61 15.35 -4.10
C SER A 352 -11.43 14.13 -5.01
N ALA A 353 -10.19 13.72 -5.26
CA ALA A 353 -9.89 12.54 -6.04
C ALA A 353 -10.26 11.26 -5.28
N HIS A 354 -9.99 11.20 -3.97
CA HIS A 354 -10.39 10.07 -3.12
C HIS A 354 -11.91 9.88 -3.10
N GLN A 355 -12.67 10.98 -3.09
CA GLN A 355 -14.14 10.93 -3.12
C GLN A 355 -14.68 10.38 -4.44
N VAL A 356 -14.01 10.64 -5.56
CA VAL A 356 -14.40 10.04 -6.85
C VAL A 356 -13.98 8.57 -6.91
N ALA A 357 -12.77 8.25 -6.46
CA ALA A 357 -12.24 6.88 -6.41
C ALA A 357 -13.14 5.91 -5.63
N ARG A 358 -13.79 6.39 -4.56
CA ARG A 358 -14.79 5.62 -3.77
C ARG A 358 -15.91 5.02 -4.62
N TYR A 359 -16.28 5.65 -5.74
CA TYR A 359 -17.33 5.15 -6.62
C TYR A 359 -16.83 4.18 -7.70
N HIS A 360 -15.53 3.89 -7.69
CA HIS A 360 -14.88 2.98 -8.63
C HIS A 360 -15.27 3.27 -10.09
N PRO A 361 -15.04 4.48 -10.63
CA PRO A 361 -15.29 4.76 -12.05
C PRO A 361 -14.49 3.82 -12.93
N ARG A 362 -15.04 3.43 -14.09
CA ARG A 362 -14.29 2.72 -15.13
C ARG A 362 -13.18 3.57 -15.75
N ALA A 363 -13.41 4.88 -15.82
CA ALA A 363 -12.43 5.82 -16.33
C ALA A 363 -11.32 6.06 -15.29
N PRO A 364 -10.02 6.07 -15.68
CA PRO A 364 -8.94 6.49 -14.79
C PRO A 364 -9.16 7.93 -14.31
N ILE A 365 -8.73 8.20 -13.07
CA ILE A 365 -8.83 9.50 -12.41
C ILE A 365 -7.46 10.17 -12.46
N ILE A 366 -7.24 11.10 -13.39
CA ILE A 366 -5.99 11.87 -13.46
C ILE A 366 -6.03 12.97 -12.38
N ALA A 367 -5.29 12.78 -11.29
CA ALA A 367 -5.26 13.72 -10.16
C ALA A 367 -4.03 14.63 -10.25
N VAL A 368 -4.23 15.88 -10.68
CA VAL A 368 -3.16 16.87 -10.79
C VAL A 368 -2.99 17.62 -9.47
N THR A 369 -1.76 17.66 -8.98
CA THR A 369 -1.37 18.33 -7.74
C THR A 369 0.03 18.93 -7.87
N GLN A 370 0.31 20.03 -7.17
CA GLN A 370 1.68 20.54 -6.98
C GLN A 370 2.33 20.02 -5.69
N ASN A 371 1.59 19.31 -4.84
CA ASN A 371 2.11 18.73 -3.60
C ASN A 371 2.63 17.31 -3.87
N PRO A 372 3.95 17.05 -3.75
CA PRO A 372 4.55 15.74 -4.01
C PRO A 372 4.03 14.64 -3.07
N GLN A 373 3.88 14.94 -1.78
CA GLN A 373 3.33 14.00 -0.80
C GLN A 373 1.88 13.62 -1.13
N THR A 374 1.08 14.57 -1.62
CA THR A 374 -0.28 14.26 -2.10
C THR A 374 -0.25 13.34 -3.33
N ALA A 375 0.71 13.55 -4.24
CA ALA A 375 0.88 12.69 -5.41
C ALA A 375 1.27 11.27 -5.00
N GLY A 376 2.20 11.11 -4.04
CA GLY A 376 2.58 9.82 -3.46
C GLY A 376 1.40 9.14 -2.76
N GLN A 377 0.74 9.82 -1.83
CA GLN A 377 -0.37 9.28 -1.05
C GLN A 377 -1.61 8.91 -1.90
N ALA A 378 -1.82 9.57 -3.03
CA ALA A 378 -2.90 9.25 -3.96
C ALA A 378 -2.81 7.79 -4.47
N HIS A 379 -1.62 7.18 -4.42
CA HIS A 379 -1.45 5.78 -4.75
C HIS A 379 -2.15 4.80 -3.79
N LEU A 380 -2.73 5.25 -2.68
CA LEU A 380 -3.54 4.40 -1.82
C LEU A 380 -4.94 4.11 -2.38
N TYR A 381 -5.41 4.85 -3.38
CA TYR A 381 -6.79 4.80 -3.84
C TYR A 381 -6.88 4.31 -5.27
N ARG A 382 -7.82 3.40 -5.52
CA ARG A 382 -8.01 2.81 -6.85
C ARG A 382 -8.37 3.85 -7.89
N GLY A 383 -7.80 3.68 -9.08
CA GLY A 383 -8.12 4.46 -10.27
C GLY A 383 -7.44 5.81 -10.30
N ILE A 384 -6.80 6.26 -9.21
CA ILE A 384 -6.12 7.55 -9.20
C ILE A 384 -4.76 7.44 -9.86
N PHE A 385 -4.59 8.13 -10.98
CA PHE A 385 -3.32 8.36 -11.63
C PHE A 385 -2.78 9.74 -11.22
N PRO A 386 -1.88 9.84 -10.22
CA PRO A 386 -1.38 11.13 -9.76
C PRO A 386 -0.40 11.74 -10.76
N VAL A 387 -0.54 13.04 -10.98
CA VAL A 387 0.35 13.85 -11.82
C VAL A 387 0.88 15.00 -10.99
N LEU A 388 2.20 15.08 -10.87
CA LEU A 388 2.88 16.17 -10.19
C LEU A 388 3.11 17.32 -11.18
N CYS A 389 2.40 18.43 -10.97
CA CYS A 389 2.63 19.66 -11.70
C CYS A 389 3.83 20.40 -11.09
N GLN A 390 4.83 20.69 -11.91
CA GLN A 390 6.02 21.47 -11.52
C GLN A 390 5.98 22.90 -12.06
N ASP A 391 5.00 23.23 -12.89
CA ASP A 391 4.88 24.56 -13.46
C ASP A 391 4.61 25.60 -12.36
N PRO A 392 5.17 26.82 -12.49
CA PRO A 392 4.95 27.88 -11.53
C PRO A 392 3.46 28.27 -11.48
N VAL A 393 3.00 28.66 -10.30
CA VAL A 393 1.65 29.19 -10.10
C VAL A 393 1.52 30.51 -10.87
N GLN A 394 0.50 30.60 -11.71
CA GLN A 394 0.14 31.78 -12.48
C GLN A 394 -0.59 32.79 -11.58
N GLU A 395 -0.49 34.08 -11.90
CA GLU A 395 -1.24 35.11 -11.18
C GLU A 395 -2.76 34.97 -11.43
N ALA A 396 -3.12 34.68 -12.68
CA ALA A 396 -4.50 34.46 -13.09
C ALA A 396 -4.87 32.99 -12.90
N ARG A 397 -5.81 32.74 -11.97
CA ARG A 397 -6.27 31.38 -11.69
C ARG A 397 -6.86 30.63 -12.89
N ALA A 398 -7.54 31.34 -13.80
CA ALA A 398 -8.10 30.71 -14.98
C ALA A 398 -6.99 30.03 -15.80
N GLU A 399 -5.85 30.72 -15.92
CA GLU A 399 -4.66 30.22 -16.61
C GLU A 399 -4.03 29.03 -15.86
N ASP A 400 -3.96 29.07 -14.52
CA ASP A 400 -3.55 27.91 -13.71
C ASP A 400 -4.42 26.67 -13.96
N VAL A 401 -5.75 26.86 -13.96
CA VAL A 401 -6.69 25.77 -14.17
C VAL A 401 -6.53 25.18 -15.56
N ASP A 402 -6.42 26.03 -16.58
CA ASP A 402 -6.24 25.60 -17.96
C ASP A 402 -4.89 24.89 -18.16
N LEU A 403 -3.82 25.40 -17.55
CA LEU A 403 -2.50 24.78 -17.54
C LEU A 403 -2.55 23.36 -16.96
N TRP A 404 -3.17 23.18 -15.79
CA TRP A 404 -3.24 21.87 -15.13
C TRP A 404 -4.15 20.89 -15.88
N VAL A 405 -5.25 21.37 -16.47
CA VAL A 405 -6.11 20.55 -17.32
C VAL A 405 -5.35 20.12 -18.58
N ASN A 406 -4.61 21.02 -19.22
CA ASN A 406 -3.79 20.70 -20.39
C ASN A 406 -2.68 19.69 -20.06
N LEU A 407 -2.02 19.83 -18.92
CA LEU A 407 -1.06 18.85 -18.43
C LEU A 407 -1.72 17.46 -18.29
N ALA A 408 -2.88 17.37 -17.64
CA ALA A 408 -3.62 16.11 -17.52
C ALA A 408 -4.01 15.52 -18.88
N MET A 409 -4.41 16.36 -19.83
CA MET A 409 -4.72 15.92 -21.19
C MET A 409 -3.48 15.35 -21.89
N ASN A 410 -2.34 16.02 -21.78
CA ASN A 410 -1.08 15.56 -22.37
C ASN A 410 -0.62 14.24 -21.75
N VAL A 411 -0.70 14.11 -20.42
CA VAL A 411 -0.44 12.85 -19.71
C VAL A 411 -1.37 11.75 -20.18
N GLY A 412 -2.67 12.00 -20.25
CA GLY A 412 -3.63 10.99 -20.71
C GLY A 412 -3.41 10.59 -22.17
N LYS A 413 -3.01 11.52 -23.06
CA LYS A 413 -2.64 11.22 -24.45
C LYS A 413 -1.38 10.35 -24.52
N ALA A 414 -0.33 10.73 -23.80
CA ALA A 414 0.93 9.98 -23.77
C ALA A 414 0.75 8.59 -23.13
N GLY A 415 -0.10 8.50 -22.10
CA GLY A 415 -0.45 7.26 -21.40
C GLY A 415 -1.47 6.38 -22.13
N GLY A 416 -2.03 6.84 -23.26
CA GLY A 416 -3.00 6.09 -24.04
C GLY A 416 -4.38 5.95 -23.39
N PHE A 417 -4.76 6.89 -22.51
CA PHE A 417 -6.04 6.85 -21.78
C PHE A 417 -7.21 7.26 -22.67
N PHE A 418 -6.94 8.01 -23.73
CA PHE A 418 -7.95 8.49 -24.68
C PHE A 418 -7.87 7.72 -26.00
N LYS A 419 -9.01 7.55 -26.68
CA LYS A 419 -9.06 6.89 -27.99
C LYS A 419 -8.37 7.72 -29.07
N LYS A 420 -7.60 7.05 -29.93
CA LYS A 420 -7.00 7.68 -31.12
C LYS A 420 -8.03 7.74 -32.25
N GLY A 421 -8.24 8.93 -32.83
CA GLY A 421 -8.97 9.11 -34.09
C GLY A 421 -10.47 9.43 -33.97
N ASP A 422 -11.06 9.37 -32.78
CA ASP A 422 -12.41 9.83 -32.46
C ASP A 422 -12.36 10.88 -31.35
N VAL A 423 -13.35 11.78 -31.28
CA VAL A 423 -13.48 12.74 -30.16
C VAL A 423 -13.78 11.96 -28.88
N ASP A 424 -12.79 11.83 -28.01
CA ASP A 424 -12.98 11.30 -26.66
C ASP A 424 -13.45 12.42 -25.72
N VAL A 425 -13.85 12.05 -24.52
CA VAL A 425 -14.39 12.97 -23.52
C VAL A 425 -13.66 12.79 -22.21
N ALA A 426 -13.22 13.90 -21.62
CA ALA A 426 -12.77 13.93 -20.24
C ALA A 426 -13.77 14.71 -19.36
N ILE A 427 -13.86 14.32 -18.09
CA ILE A 427 -14.66 15.05 -17.10
C ILE A 427 -13.71 15.80 -16.18
N ALA A 428 -13.75 17.13 -16.22
CA ALA A 428 -12.93 17.98 -15.35
C ALA A 428 -13.71 18.41 -14.10
N LEU A 429 -13.15 18.12 -12.92
CA LEU A 429 -13.66 18.59 -11.63
C LEU A 429 -12.78 19.70 -11.07
N ILE A 430 -13.39 20.88 -10.92
CA ILE A 430 -12.70 22.13 -10.59
C ILE A 430 -13.40 22.78 -9.39
N GLY A 431 -12.63 23.39 -8.49
CA GLY A 431 -13.20 24.23 -7.44
C GLY A 431 -13.38 25.68 -7.89
N TRP A 432 -14.39 26.39 -7.39
CA TRP A 432 -14.53 27.83 -7.64
C TRP A 432 -13.63 28.68 -6.71
N ARG A 433 -13.09 28.19 -5.59
CA ARG A 433 -12.13 28.95 -4.74
C ARG A 433 -10.77 28.25 -4.62
N PRO A 434 -9.63 28.99 -4.50
CA PRO A 434 -8.35 28.35 -4.25
C PRO A 434 -8.36 27.70 -2.86
N GLY A 435 -7.60 26.64 -2.67
CA GLY A 435 -7.54 25.91 -1.40
C GLY A 435 -8.24 24.55 -1.46
N SER A 436 -8.26 23.84 -0.34
CA SER A 436 -8.88 22.51 -0.24
C SER A 436 -10.36 22.61 0.13
N GLY A 437 -11.17 21.65 -0.35
CA GLY A 437 -12.56 21.48 0.07
C GLY A 437 -13.62 22.23 -0.74
N PHE A 438 -13.24 22.93 -1.82
CA PHE A 438 -14.16 23.77 -2.62
C PHE A 438 -14.47 23.22 -4.02
N THR A 439 -14.21 21.94 -4.30
CA THR A 439 -14.53 21.31 -5.60
C THR A 439 -16.05 21.26 -5.81
N ASN A 440 -16.57 22.01 -6.79
CA ASN A 440 -18.01 22.15 -7.00
C ASN A 440 -18.43 22.29 -8.47
N THR A 441 -17.49 22.42 -9.41
CA THR A 441 -17.76 22.58 -10.84
C THR A 441 -17.37 21.31 -11.58
N MET A 442 -18.28 20.80 -12.40
CA MET A 442 -18.04 19.69 -13.32
C MET A 442 -18.16 20.19 -14.76
N ARG A 443 -17.18 19.85 -15.61
CA ARG A 443 -17.22 20.13 -17.05
C ARG A 443 -16.98 18.86 -17.82
N VAL A 444 -17.73 18.67 -18.91
CA VAL A 444 -17.51 17.60 -19.89
C VAL A 444 -16.78 18.24 -21.06
N VAL A 445 -15.54 17.83 -21.32
CA VAL A 445 -14.65 18.47 -22.29
C VAL A 445 -14.22 17.47 -23.38
N PRO A 446 -14.27 17.86 -24.67
CA PRO A 446 -13.76 17.02 -25.74
C PRO A 446 -12.23 16.95 -25.72
N VAL A 447 -11.67 15.80 -26.06
CA VAL A 447 -10.25 15.57 -26.26
C VAL A 447 -10.01 15.40 -27.75
N TRP A 448 -9.17 16.27 -28.32
CA TRP A 448 -8.79 16.27 -29.74
C TRP A 448 -7.40 15.70 -29.96
#